data_AF-A0A133ZBC6-F1
#
_entry.id   AF-A0A133ZBC6-F1
#
_cell.length_a   1.000
_cell.length_b   1.000
_cell.length_c   1.000
_cell.angle_alpha   90.00
_cell.angle_beta   90.00
_cell.angle_gamma   90.00
#
_symmetry.space_group_name_H-M   'P 1'
#
loop_
_entity.id
_entity.type
_entity.pdbx_description
1 polymer ?
#
loop_
_entity_poly.entity_id
_entity_poly.type
_entity_poly.pdbx_seq_one_letter_code
_entity_poly.pdbx_strand_id
1 'polypeptide(L)'
;MADENTATTEHAATEVAEQPNAQEADGHQPQERTAESYQHELEKLRKENARYRTERNEFRADAEKYREIQEAEKTDLQRAQEALEAERATARQYQVQLARAQALAKYGISEDNADLLGDDPEKFDANAQRLGELQAQAAKRAAPPSDYPVENLKPGASDKQAAPDFSYPSNWAVTGPFANK
;
A
#
# COMPACT_ATOMS: atom_id res chain seq x y z
N MET A 1 -3.92 23.84 -39.38
CA MET A 1 -5.36 23.62 -39.68
C MET A 1 -5.92 22.87 -38.48
N ALA A 2 -6.27 23.57 -37.40
CA ALA A 2 -7.57 24.25 -37.22
C ALA A 2 -8.66 23.19 -36.99
N ASP A 3 -9.46 23.15 -35.93
CA ASP A 3 -9.67 24.04 -34.78
C ASP A 3 -10.34 23.22 -33.66
N GLU A 4 -10.25 23.78 -32.46
CA GLU A 4 -10.94 23.43 -31.22
C GLU A 4 -12.47 23.31 -31.43
N ASN A 5 -13.13 22.40 -30.70
CA ASN A 5 -14.59 22.47 -30.52
C ASN A 5 -15.00 21.93 -29.15
N THR A 6 -14.64 22.70 -28.11
CA THR A 6 -15.38 22.76 -26.85
C THR A 6 -16.71 23.46 -27.11
N ALA A 7 -17.77 22.69 -27.37
CA ALA A 7 -19.14 23.20 -27.37
C ALA A 7 -19.71 23.15 -25.94
N THR A 8 -19.39 24.19 -25.18
CA THR A 8 -20.15 24.62 -24.00
C THR A 8 -21.59 24.83 -24.43
N THR A 9 -22.49 23.91 -24.09
CA THR A 9 -23.93 24.14 -24.13
C THR A 9 -24.34 24.79 -22.81
N GLU A 10 -24.15 26.10 -22.76
CA GLU A 10 -24.85 26.99 -21.83
C GLU A 10 -26.28 27.17 -22.35
N HIS A 11 -27.26 26.46 -21.80
CA HIS A 11 -28.66 26.89 -21.78
C HIS A 11 -29.43 26.08 -20.73
N ALA A 12 -29.61 26.67 -19.55
CA ALA A 12 -30.85 26.63 -18.77
C ALA A 12 -30.65 27.40 -17.46
N ALA A 13 -30.44 28.71 -17.56
CA ALA A 13 -30.90 29.59 -16.52
C ALA A 13 -32.43 29.54 -16.58
N THR A 14 -33.05 28.72 -15.75
CA THR A 14 -34.49 28.74 -15.54
C THR A 14 -34.80 30.02 -14.77
N GLU A 15 -35.08 31.04 -15.58
CA GLU A 15 -35.74 32.29 -15.26
C GLU A 15 -36.86 32.02 -14.23
N VAL A 16 -36.71 32.65 -13.07
CA VAL A 16 -37.71 32.68 -12.00
C VAL A 16 -38.92 33.41 -12.56
N ALA A 17 -39.86 32.65 -13.11
CA ALA A 17 -41.19 33.13 -13.44
C ALA A 17 -41.95 33.37 -12.13
N GLU A 18 -41.87 34.62 -11.67
CA GLU A 18 -42.76 35.18 -10.67
C GLU A 18 -44.17 35.25 -11.27
N GLN A 19 -44.99 34.25 -10.96
CA GLN A 19 -46.43 34.30 -11.16
C GLN A 19 -47.11 34.39 -9.77
N PRO A 20 -47.94 35.41 -9.53
CA PRO A 20 -48.70 35.49 -8.29
C PRO A 20 -49.83 34.48 -8.38
N ASN A 21 -49.71 33.37 -7.66
CA ASN A 21 -50.85 32.47 -7.46
C ASN A 21 -51.79 33.12 -6.42
N ALA A 22 -52.58 34.07 -6.89
CA ALA A 22 -53.81 34.47 -6.24
C ALA A 22 -54.89 33.43 -6.58
N GLN A 23 -55.71 33.12 -5.58
CA GLN A 23 -56.82 32.14 -5.54
C GLN A 23 -56.35 30.76 -5.06
N GLU A 24 -56.75 30.26 -3.89
CA GLU A 24 -58.02 30.46 -3.19
C GLU A 24 -57.77 30.77 -1.70
N ALA A 25 -58.10 31.99 -1.30
CA ALA A 25 -58.50 32.25 0.07
C ALA A 25 -59.82 31.51 0.28
N ASP A 26 -59.76 30.28 0.80
CA ASP A 26 -60.95 29.58 1.26
C ASP A 26 -61.54 30.41 2.40
N GLY A 27 -62.66 31.06 2.09
CA GLY A 27 -63.32 32.00 2.96
C GLY A 27 -63.64 31.33 4.28
N HIS A 28 -62.94 31.74 5.34
CA HIS A 28 -63.41 31.55 6.71
C HIS A 28 -64.64 32.44 6.91
N GLN A 29 -65.76 32.02 6.32
CA GLN A 29 -67.06 32.30 6.87
C GLN A 29 -67.09 31.58 8.23
N PRO A 30 -67.37 32.27 9.35
CA PRO A 30 -67.71 31.57 10.58
C PRO A 30 -69.09 30.93 10.35
N GLN A 31 -69.11 29.78 9.68
CA GLN A 31 -70.26 28.89 9.77
C GLN A 31 -70.41 28.59 11.23
N GLU A 32 -71.58 28.90 11.81
CA GLU A 32 -71.90 28.54 13.18
C GLU A 32 -71.73 27.03 13.32
N ARG A 33 -70.55 26.64 13.82
CA ARG A 33 -70.19 25.25 13.98
C ARG A 33 -71.09 24.70 15.06
N THR A 34 -72.07 23.90 14.64
CA THR A 34 -72.93 23.17 15.55
C THR A 34 -72.07 22.22 16.40
N ALA A 35 -72.49 21.90 17.62
CA ALA A 35 -71.73 21.02 18.52
C ALA A 35 -71.35 19.68 17.86
N GLU A 36 -72.18 19.20 16.92
CA GLU A 36 -71.96 17.98 16.14
C GLU A 36 -70.78 18.11 15.16
N SER A 37 -70.57 19.28 14.55
CA SER A 37 -69.42 19.52 13.66
C SER A 37 -68.08 19.45 14.42
N TYR A 38 -68.02 19.97 15.64
CA TYR A 38 -66.84 19.87 16.50
C TYR A 38 -66.58 18.44 16.96
N GLN A 39 -67.62 17.66 17.25
CA GLN A 39 -67.48 16.25 17.59
C GLN A 39 -66.90 15.44 16.42
N HIS A 40 -67.39 15.66 15.20
CA HIS A 40 -66.86 15.00 14.00
C HIS A 40 -65.40 15.37 13.75
N GLU A 41 -65.00 16.63 13.92
CA GLU A 41 -63.59 17.03 13.76
C GLU A 41 -62.69 16.41 14.83
N LEU A 42 -63.15 16.33 16.08
CA LEU A 42 -62.42 15.65 17.16
C LEU A 42 -62.24 14.17 16.87
N GLU A 43 -63.25 13.50 16.31
CA GLU A 43 -63.12 12.10 15.88
C GLU A 43 -62.13 11.93 14.73
N LYS A 44 -62.14 12.84 13.76
CA LYS A 44 -61.18 12.85 12.64
C LYS A 44 -59.75 13.05 13.15
N LEU A 45 -59.53 14.05 14.00
CA LEU A 45 -58.23 14.32 14.63
C LEU A 45 -57.74 13.13 15.48
N ARG A 46 -58.64 12.45 16.19
CA ARG A 46 -58.27 11.23 16.95
C ARG A 46 -57.83 10.09 16.03
N LYS A 47 -58.54 9.89 14.91
CA LYS A 47 -58.17 8.87 13.90
C LYS A 47 -56.83 9.20 13.24
N GLU A 48 -56.61 10.46 12.88
CA GLU A 48 -55.35 10.93 12.30
C GLU A 48 -54.20 10.80 13.31
N ASN A 49 -54.40 11.20 14.58
CA ASN A 49 -53.37 11.06 15.60
C ASN A 49 -53.05 9.58 15.89
N ALA A 50 -54.04 8.70 15.86
CA ALA A 50 -53.83 7.26 15.97
C ALA A 50 -52.99 6.73 14.80
N ARG A 51 -53.26 7.17 13.56
CA ARG A 51 -52.46 6.81 12.36
C ARG A 51 -51.03 7.32 12.45
N TYR A 52 -50.83 8.58 12.84
CA TYR A 52 -49.47 9.11 12.98
C TYR A 52 -48.67 8.40 14.06
N ARG A 53 -49.32 7.91 15.13
CA ARG A 53 -48.65 7.10 16.15
C ARG A 53 -48.21 5.75 15.60
N THR A 54 -49.03 5.09 14.78
CA THR A 54 -48.66 3.80 14.15
C THR A 54 -47.53 4.01 13.13
N GLU A 55 -47.68 4.98 12.22
CA GLU A 55 -46.68 5.31 11.21
C GLU A 55 -45.33 5.68 11.85
N ARG A 56 -45.34 6.51 12.90
CA ARG A 56 -44.12 6.87 13.62
C ARG A 56 -43.44 5.65 14.25
N ASN A 57 -44.21 4.72 14.79
CA ASN A 57 -43.65 3.52 15.41
C ASN A 57 -43.07 2.58 14.34
N GLU A 58 -43.71 2.48 13.17
CA GLU A 58 -43.21 1.72 12.01
C GLU A 58 -41.90 2.32 11.48
N PHE A 59 -41.85 3.64 11.23
CA PHE A 59 -40.62 4.31 10.80
C PHE A 59 -39.48 4.17 11.81
N ARG A 60 -39.79 4.17 13.11
CA ARG A 60 -38.79 3.94 14.14
C ARG A 60 -38.25 2.50 14.06
N ALA A 61 -39.11 1.51 13.91
CA ALA A 61 -38.69 0.11 13.78
C ALA A 61 -37.85 -0.10 12.51
N ASP A 62 -38.20 0.53 11.40
CA ASP A 62 -37.43 0.43 10.16
C ASP A 62 -36.08 1.14 10.26
N ALA A 63 -36.00 2.29 10.95
CA ALA A 63 -34.74 2.96 11.23
C ALA A 63 -33.82 2.13 12.14
N GLU A 64 -34.37 1.44 13.13
CA GLU A 64 -33.62 0.53 14.01
C GLU A 64 -33.08 -0.67 13.20
N LYS A 65 -33.92 -1.32 12.38
CA LYS A 65 -33.48 -2.40 11.48
C LYS A 65 -32.42 -1.94 10.48
N TYR A 66 -32.55 -0.73 9.92
CA TYR A 66 -31.56 -0.20 8.99
C TYR A 66 -30.20 0.00 9.67
N ARG A 67 -30.20 0.45 10.93
CA ARG A 67 -28.96 0.56 11.73
C ARG A 67 -28.36 -0.82 12.00
N GLU A 68 -29.16 -1.80 12.37
CA GLU A 68 -28.69 -3.18 12.60
C GLU A 68 -28.07 -3.77 11.33
N ILE A 69 -28.68 -3.57 10.15
CA ILE A 69 -28.13 -4.03 8.87
C ILE A 69 -26.81 -3.32 8.58
N GLN A 70 -26.74 -2.00 8.75
CA GLN A 70 -25.50 -1.24 8.52
C GLN A 70 -24.38 -1.67 9.47
N GLU A 71 -24.70 -1.99 10.71
CA GLU A 71 -23.73 -2.52 11.68
C GLU A 71 -23.28 -3.93 11.28
N ALA A 72 -24.20 -4.82 10.92
CA ALA A 72 -23.89 -6.16 10.43
C ALA A 72 -23.00 -6.11 9.17
N GLU A 73 -23.38 -5.30 8.18
CA GLU A 73 -22.60 -5.08 6.95
C GLU A 73 -21.21 -4.56 7.26
N LYS A 74 -21.05 -3.62 8.20
CA LYS A 74 -19.72 -3.16 8.62
C LYS A 74 -18.89 -4.28 9.24
N THR A 75 -19.49 -5.12 10.09
CA THR A 75 -18.77 -6.25 10.69
C THR A 75 -18.36 -7.29 9.66
N ASP A 76 -19.21 -7.55 8.67
CA ASP A 76 -18.92 -8.49 7.60
C ASP A 76 -17.89 -7.93 6.62
N LEU A 77 -17.93 -6.63 6.33
CA LEU A 77 -16.89 -5.95 5.54
C LEU A 77 -15.54 -5.97 6.25
N GLN A 78 -15.51 -5.73 7.57
CA GLN A 78 -14.27 -5.83 8.36
C GLN A 78 -13.72 -7.25 8.30
N ARG A 79 -14.56 -8.27 8.54
CA ARG A 79 -14.15 -9.69 8.45
C ARG A 79 -13.64 -10.04 7.05
N ALA A 80 -14.30 -9.55 6.00
CA ALA A 80 -13.88 -9.77 4.61
C ALA A 80 -12.54 -9.07 4.31
N GLN A 81 -12.32 -7.86 4.82
CA GLN A 81 -11.06 -7.13 4.67
C GLN A 81 -9.92 -7.87 5.38
N GLU A 82 -10.12 -8.30 6.63
CA GLU A 82 -9.13 -9.07 7.39
C GLU A 82 -8.77 -10.37 6.67
N ALA A 83 -9.76 -11.10 6.15
CA ALA A 83 -9.50 -12.31 5.36
C ALA A 83 -8.70 -12.01 4.08
N LEU A 84 -9.03 -10.92 3.38
CA LEU A 84 -8.32 -10.51 2.17
C LEU A 84 -6.87 -10.09 2.49
N GLU A 85 -6.65 -9.37 3.58
CA GLU A 85 -5.31 -8.99 4.03
C GLU A 85 -4.47 -10.20 4.44
N ALA A 86 -5.07 -11.17 5.13
CA ALA A 86 -4.43 -12.44 5.46
C ALA A 86 -4.00 -13.20 4.19
N GLU A 87 -4.89 -13.34 3.20
CA GLU A 87 -4.57 -14.00 1.93
C GLU A 87 -3.54 -13.21 1.10
N ARG A 88 -3.54 -11.87 1.17
CA ARG A 88 -2.49 -11.06 0.53
C ARG A 88 -1.14 -11.26 1.22
N ALA A 89 -1.13 -11.39 2.54
CA ALA A 89 0.10 -11.65 3.28
C ALA A 89 0.69 -13.02 2.94
N THR A 90 -0.14 -14.07 2.88
CA THR A 90 0.31 -15.41 2.46
C THR A 90 0.81 -15.40 1.02
N ALA A 91 0.10 -14.76 0.09
CA ALA A 91 0.52 -14.64 -1.31
C ALA A 91 1.88 -13.92 -1.44
N ARG A 92 2.09 -12.82 -0.69
CA ARG A 92 3.38 -12.11 -0.66
C ARG A 92 4.50 -12.99 -0.12
N GLN A 93 4.26 -13.75 0.94
CA GLN A 93 5.24 -14.69 1.48
C GLN A 93 5.67 -15.74 0.44
N TYR A 94 4.71 -16.33 -0.28
CA TYR A 94 5.01 -17.29 -1.35
C TYR A 94 5.78 -16.64 -2.51
N GLN A 95 5.44 -15.41 -2.90
CA GLN A 95 6.18 -14.68 -3.93
C GLN A 95 7.64 -14.43 -3.54
N VAL A 96 7.88 -14.04 -2.28
CA VAL A 96 9.24 -13.84 -1.77
C VAL A 96 10.01 -15.16 -1.74
N GLN A 97 9.40 -16.25 -1.27
CA GLN A 97 10.03 -17.58 -1.26
C GLN A 97 10.38 -18.05 -2.68
N LEU A 98 9.46 -17.84 -3.63
CA LEU A 98 9.69 -18.21 -5.03
C LEU A 98 10.82 -17.37 -5.63
N ALA A 99 10.85 -16.07 -5.39
CA ALA A 99 11.96 -15.21 -5.83
C ALA A 99 13.30 -15.66 -5.23
N ARG A 100 13.31 -16.02 -3.94
CA ARG A 100 14.50 -16.57 -3.28
C ARG A 100 14.97 -17.87 -3.91
N ALA A 101 14.05 -18.81 -4.15
CA ALA A 101 14.35 -20.09 -4.78
C ALA A 101 14.87 -19.92 -6.23
N GLN A 102 14.28 -18.99 -7.00
CA GLN A 102 14.73 -18.68 -8.36
C GLN A 102 16.15 -18.09 -8.37
N ALA A 103 16.45 -17.16 -7.46
CA ALA A 103 17.78 -16.59 -7.33
C ALA A 103 18.83 -17.67 -6.96
N LEU A 104 18.52 -18.53 -5.98
CA LEU A 104 19.40 -19.63 -5.58
C LEU A 104 19.67 -20.62 -6.72
N ALA A 105 18.61 -21.03 -7.43
CA ALA A 105 18.71 -21.96 -8.56
C ALA A 105 19.55 -21.39 -9.70
N LYS A 106 19.44 -20.08 -9.98
CA LYS A 106 20.17 -19.41 -11.06
C LYS A 106 21.69 -19.39 -10.84
N TYR A 107 22.14 -19.26 -9.60
CA TYR A 107 23.56 -19.19 -9.26
C TYR A 107 24.13 -20.50 -8.68
N GLY A 108 23.33 -21.57 -8.61
CA GLY A 108 23.76 -22.89 -8.16
C GLY A 108 24.12 -22.94 -6.67
N ILE A 109 23.48 -22.08 -5.86
CA ILE A 109 23.71 -21.99 -4.42
C ILE A 109 22.81 -22.99 -3.71
N SER A 110 23.33 -23.73 -2.72
CA SER A 110 22.52 -24.65 -1.90
C SER A 110 21.39 -23.89 -1.20
N GLU A 111 20.24 -24.53 -1.07
CA GLU A 111 19.10 -24.02 -0.27
C GLU A 111 19.48 -23.75 1.19
N ASP A 112 20.53 -24.41 1.71
CA ASP A 112 21.05 -24.16 3.06
C ASP A 112 21.59 -22.73 3.24
N ASN A 113 22.03 -22.10 2.15
CA ASN A 113 22.55 -20.73 2.15
C ASN A 113 21.46 -19.69 1.80
N ALA A 114 20.18 -20.10 1.77
CA ALA A 114 19.05 -19.23 1.49
C ALA A 114 18.94 -18.04 2.46
N ASP A 115 19.41 -18.21 3.70
CA ASP A 115 19.45 -17.16 4.73
C ASP A 115 20.40 -16.00 4.35
N LEU A 116 21.46 -16.28 3.59
CA LEU A 116 22.47 -15.29 3.20
C LEU A 116 21.97 -14.30 2.14
N LEU A 117 20.82 -14.54 1.51
CA LEU A 117 20.20 -13.61 0.56
C LEU A 117 19.52 -12.43 1.28
N GLY A 118 19.22 -12.58 2.57
CA GLY A 118 18.52 -11.59 3.39
C GLY A 118 17.00 -11.60 3.18
N ASP A 119 16.35 -10.53 3.65
CA ASP A 119 14.88 -10.38 3.60
C ASP A 119 14.38 -9.47 2.47
N ASP A 120 15.28 -8.72 1.81
CA ASP A 120 14.94 -7.79 0.73
C ASP A 120 14.84 -8.52 -0.63
N PRO A 121 13.63 -8.71 -1.21
CA PRO A 121 13.44 -9.48 -2.43
C PRO A 121 14.14 -8.88 -3.65
N GLU A 122 14.24 -7.55 -3.73
CA GLU A 122 14.92 -6.87 -4.84
C GLU A 122 16.44 -7.11 -4.85
N LYS A 123 17.02 -7.43 -3.69
CA LYS A 123 18.45 -7.66 -3.55
C LYS A 123 18.85 -9.13 -3.66
N PHE A 124 17.88 -10.04 -3.75
CA PHE A 124 18.14 -11.48 -3.85
C PHE A 124 19.05 -11.82 -5.02
N ASP A 125 18.80 -11.25 -6.20
CA ASP A 125 19.63 -11.52 -7.39
C ASP A 125 21.08 -11.02 -7.22
N ALA A 126 21.27 -9.79 -6.72
CA ALA A 126 22.60 -9.21 -6.55
C ALA A 126 23.40 -9.94 -5.45
N ASN A 127 22.74 -10.29 -4.34
CA ASN A 127 23.35 -11.04 -3.25
C ASN A 127 23.67 -12.47 -3.69
N ALA A 128 22.76 -13.13 -4.40
CA ALA A 128 22.99 -14.47 -4.95
C ALA A 128 24.13 -14.46 -5.98
N GLN A 129 24.22 -13.45 -6.85
CA GLN A 129 25.36 -13.30 -7.76
C GLN A 129 26.69 -13.22 -6.98
N ARG A 130 26.75 -12.35 -5.97
CA ARG A 130 27.94 -12.18 -5.13
C ARG A 130 28.34 -13.48 -4.42
N LEU A 131 27.36 -14.23 -3.91
CA LEU A 131 27.60 -15.53 -3.27
C LEU A 131 28.10 -16.57 -4.27
N GLY A 132 27.50 -16.65 -5.45
CA GLY A 132 27.95 -17.55 -6.52
C GLY A 132 29.39 -17.26 -6.95
N GLU A 133 29.75 -15.98 -7.08
CA GLU A 133 31.14 -15.56 -7.39
C GLU A 133 32.11 -15.94 -6.27
N LEU A 134 31.74 -15.74 -5.00
CA LEU A 134 32.57 -16.15 -3.86
C LEU A 134 32.75 -17.67 -3.80
N GLN A 135 31.69 -18.43 -4.04
CA GLN A 135 31.76 -19.90 -4.08
C GLN A 135 32.65 -20.37 -5.24
N ALA A 136 32.55 -19.74 -6.41
CA ALA A 136 33.44 -20.02 -7.54
C ALA A 136 34.91 -19.66 -7.23
N GLN A 137 35.17 -18.56 -6.54
CA GLN A 137 36.51 -18.20 -6.08
C GLN A 137 37.03 -19.16 -5.00
N ALA A 138 36.18 -19.59 -4.07
CA ALA A 138 36.52 -20.57 -3.05
C ALA A 138 36.84 -21.93 -3.68
N ALA A 139 36.06 -22.38 -4.67
CA ALA A 139 36.34 -23.59 -5.41
C ALA A 139 37.69 -23.53 -6.16
N LYS A 140 38.06 -22.38 -6.73
CA LYS A 140 39.38 -22.17 -7.34
C LYS A 140 40.53 -22.23 -6.32
N ARG A 141 40.31 -21.76 -5.08
CA ARG A 141 41.32 -21.80 -4.00
C ARG A 141 41.39 -23.15 -3.28
N ALA A 142 40.29 -23.88 -3.24
CA ALA A 142 40.16 -25.20 -2.65
C ALA A 142 40.57 -26.34 -3.60
N ALA A 143 41.02 -26.01 -4.82
CA ALA A 143 41.73 -26.98 -5.64
C ALA A 143 42.87 -27.56 -4.79
N PRO A 144 42.98 -28.90 -4.67
CA PRO A 144 44.04 -29.51 -3.87
C PRO A 144 45.39 -28.97 -4.38
N PRO A 145 46.33 -28.63 -3.48
CA PRO A 145 47.67 -28.24 -3.89
C PRO A 145 48.19 -29.28 -4.87
N SER A 146 48.49 -28.87 -6.09
CA SER A 146 49.07 -29.80 -7.06
C SER A 146 50.48 -30.12 -6.58
N ASP A 147 50.68 -31.33 -6.08
CA ASP A 147 52.02 -31.87 -5.70
C ASP A 147 52.95 -32.09 -6.90
N TYR A 148 52.54 -31.65 -8.09
CA TYR A 148 53.38 -31.70 -9.27
C TYR A 148 54.34 -30.50 -9.27
N PRO A 149 55.66 -30.74 -9.32
CA PRO A 149 56.61 -29.66 -9.51
C PRO A 149 56.32 -28.99 -10.85
N VAL A 150 56.12 -27.68 -10.85
CA VAL A 150 56.00 -26.91 -12.09
C VAL A 150 57.37 -26.99 -12.78
N GLU A 151 57.44 -27.64 -13.95
CA GLU A 151 58.68 -27.99 -14.65
C GLU A 151 59.65 -26.81 -14.91
N ASN A 152 59.16 -25.57 -14.83
CA ASN A 152 59.95 -24.36 -15.08
C ASN A 152 60.26 -23.52 -13.82
N LEU A 153 59.87 -23.99 -12.62
CA LEU A 153 60.24 -23.33 -11.36
C LEU A 153 61.52 -23.96 -10.81
N LYS A 154 62.66 -23.36 -11.14
CA LYS A 154 63.96 -23.71 -10.55
C LYS A 154 63.90 -23.47 -9.03
N PRO A 155 64.24 -24.46 -8.18
CA PRO A 155 64.32 -24.26 -6.74
C PRO A 155 65.27 -23.08 -6.44
N GLY A 156 64.76 -22.02 -5.81
CA GLY A 156 65.50 -20.79 -5.51
C GLY A 156 65.30 -19.61 -6.47
N ALA A 157 64.32 -19.67 -7.38
CA ALA A 157 63.95 -18.56 -8.28
C ALA A 157 62.88 -17.60 -7.70
N SER A 158 62.72 -17.53 -6.37
CA SER A 158 62.00 -16.41 -5.77
C SER A 158 62.82 -15.13 -6.01
N ASP A 159 62.21 -14.09 -6.55
CA ASP A 159 62.82 -12.75 -6.58
C ASP A 159 63.38 -12.45 -5.18
N LYS A 160 64.69 -12.18 -5.09
CA LYS A 160 65.29 -11.74 -3.84
C LYS A 160 64.45 -10.56 -3.37
N GLN A 161 63.82 -10.66 -2.19
CA GLN A 161 63.15 -9.51 -1.58
C GLN A 161 64.11 -8.33 -1.67
N ALA A 162 63.72 -7.30 -2.44
CA ALA A 162 64.46 -6.06 -2.48
C ALA A 162 64.66 -5.61 -1.03
N ALA A 163 65.88 -5.23 -0.67
CA ALA A 163 66.18 -4.75 0.68
C ALA A 163 65.13 -3.69 1.05
N PRO A 164 64.55 -3.73 2.26
CA PRO A 164 63.54 -2.76 2.66
C PRO A 164 64.12 -1.35 2.46
N ASP A 165 63.43 -0.56 1.65
CA ASP A 165 63.79 0.82 1.40
C ASP A 165 63.48 1.61 2.68
N PHE A 166 64.54 1.98 3.41
CA PHE A 166 64.44 2.81 4.61
C PHE A 166 64.46 4.31 4.27
N SER A 167 64.40 4.69 2.99
CA SER A 167 64.29 6.09 2.61
C SER A 167 62.88 6.61 2.91
N TYR A 168 62.83 7.79 3.55
CA TYR A 168 61.57 8.47 3.81
C TYR A 168 61.00 9.00 2.47
N PRO A 169 59.69 8.85 2.22
CA PRO A 169 59.08 9.39 1.02
C PRO A 169 59.21 10.92 0.99
N SER A 170 59.56 11.46 -0.17
CA SER A 170 59.88 12.87 -0.39
C SER A 170 58.71 13.83 -0.16
N ASN A 171 57.49 13.31 0.02
CA ASN A 171 56.30 14.07 0.39
C ASN A 171 56.10 14.19 1.91
N TRP A 172 56.95 13.57 2.73
CA TRP A 172 56.89 13.73 4.17
C TRP A 172 57.50 15.07 4.56
N ALA A 173 56.69 15.95 5.13
CA ALA A 173 57.18 17.18 5.73
C ALA A 173 58.11 16.85 6.92
N VAL A 174 59.43 16.92 6.70
CA VAL A 174 60.44 16.84 7.76
C VAL A 174 60.38 18.14 8.55
N THR A 175 59.51 18.18 9.56
CA THR A 175 59.39 19.31 10.49
C THR A 175 60.22 19.02 11.72
N GLY A 176 61.54 19.12 11.58
CA GLY A 176 62.48 18.89 12.67
C GLY A 176 63.69 19.83 12.61
N PRO A 177 64.41 20.02 13.73
CA PRO A 177 65.53 20.97 13.84
C PRO A 177 66.75 20.63 12.97
N PHE A 178 66.70 19.53 12.20
CA PHE A 178 67.72 19.09 11.25
C PHE A 178 67.27 19.18 9.78
N ALA A 179 66.12 19.80 9.49
CA ALA A 179 65.78 20.21 8.15
C ALA A 179 66.75 21.32 7.74
N ASN A 180 67.69 21.00 6.86
CA ASN A 180 68.75 21.90 6.38
C ASN A 180 68.17 23.24 5.91
N LYS A 181 68.86 24.33 6.28
CA LYS A 181 68.68 25.67 5.70
C LYS A 181 68.93 25.67 4.20
#